data_AF-A0A533SIG2-F1
#
_entry.id   AF-A0A533SIG2-F1
#
_cell.length_a   1.000
_cell.length_b   1.000
_cell.length_c   1.000
_cell.angle_alpha   90.00
_cell.angle_beta   90.00
_cell.angle_gamma   90.00
#
_symmetry.space_group_name_H-M   'P 1'
#
loop_
_entity.id
_entity.type
_entity.pdbx_description
1 polymer ?
#
loop_
_entity_poly.entity_id
_entity_poly.type
_entity_poly.pdbx_seq_one_letter_code
_entity_poly.pdbx_strand_id
1 'polypeptide(L)'
;WAVIFTGRTSEGEIYISAAEKILPAVEEVTDPALLEQTGHLAAVRQYLAALKQDVAGIIRYANLALKYLPEKDLSIRGIVTFLLGSGRLLASQFDLAEVAFVETVRLGKAAGNTLITVNALCALANLIRTRGELHRAYQMYQEAAGLAVNERGVSLPVCAEVLVGRARLFYEWNNLKAAEEDLLTARKYLRLYANFDLDVDCNLILSRLRFVQGNLAAAEEFLREGVQGDRQVSLRPGVALLASHINFYQAKGDLARVTQLVDQQDWSLENKPLYAWADAFLAYGDFLCRQKRYGDAQRLLAQCLERLQGLDLGSLVIKTLILQAIVFDSQGQHALALQAIARALPLGEVEGFIRIFVDEGEAVRRLLVDCRTEISRNTTEDSPARHRLMIYLDVLLSAFPEPAPEEIRKTSTKNLDQDELIEALTARELEVIRLIADGLSNKEIAERLVVSIGTVKAHTTNIYRKLDVPGRTKALAKAREFHIL
;
A
#
# COMPACT_ATOMS: atom_id res chain seq x y z
N TRP A 1 -21.50 18.13 20.19
CA TRP A 1 -20.64 18.39 19.02
C TRP A 1 -19.50 19.38 19.29
N ALA A 2 -19.74 20.66 19.61
CA ALA A 2 -18.68 21.67 19.71
C ALA A 2 -17.50 21.30 20.65
N VAL A 3 -17.79 20.76 21.83
CA VAL A 3 -16.76 20.32 22.80
C VAL A 3 -15.96 19.12 22.27
N ILE A 4 -16.64 18.16 21.63
CA ILE A 4 -16.02 16.96 21.05
C ILE A 4 -15.12 17.30 19.86
N PHE A 5 -15.57 18.16 18.94
CA PHE A 5 -14.78 18.57 17.78
C PHE A 5 -13.57 19.45 18.13
N THR A 6 -13.53 19.99 19.35
CA THR A 6 -12.34 20.70 19.87
C THR A 6 -11.40 19.77 20.65
N GLY A 7 -11.60 18.45 20.58
CA GLY A 7 -10.73 17.45 21.22
C GLY A 7 -10.96 17.28 22.73
N ARG A 8 -11.91 18.01 23.33
CA ARG A 8 -12.21 17.97 24.77
C ARG A 8 -13.18 16.84 25.11
N THR A 9 -12.80 15.61 24.78
CA THR A 9 -13.68 14.43 24.88
C THR A 9 -14.18 14.16 26.30
N SER A 10 -13.32 14.29 27.32
CA SER A 10 -13.70 14.12 28.73
C SER A 10 -14.73 15.14 29.20
N GLU A 11 -14.63 16.40 28.75
CA GLU A 11 -15.62 17.44 29.04
C GLU A 11 -16.93 17.13 28.30
N GLY A 12 -16.83 16.67 27.05
CA GLY A 12 -17.98 16.24 26.25
C GLY A 12 -18.78 15.11 26.88
N GLU A 13 -18.12 14.16 27.55
CA GLU A 13 -18.75 13.02 28.23
C GLU A 13 -19.72 13.47 29.34
N ILE A 14 -19.42 14.58 30.02
CA ILE A 14 -20.30 15.16 31.05
C ILE A 14 -21.62 15.61 30.43
N TYR A 15 -21.54 16.33 29.30
CA TYR A 15 -22.74 16.82 28.60
C TYR A 15 -23.56 15.67 28.00
N ILE A 16 -22.90 14.64 27.47
CA ILE A 16 -23.56 13.45 26.91
C ILE A 16 -24.31 12.71 28.02
N SER A 17 -23.66 12.47 29.16
CA SER A 17 -24.26 11.79 30.31
C SER A 17 -25.45 12.58 30.88
N ALA A 18 -25.40 13.91 30.83
CA ALA A 18 -26.53 14.75 31.23
C ALA A 18 -27.69 14.65 30.23
N ALA A 19 -27.41 14.67 28.93
CA ALA A 19 -28.41 14.52 27.87
C ALA A 19 -29.13 13.16 27.95
N GLU A 20 -28.38 12.07 28.19
CA GLU A 20 -28.93 10.72 28.34
C GLU A 20 -29.86 10.53 29.54
N LYS A 21 -29.72 11.35 30.59
CA LYS A 21 -30.63 11.32 31.74
C LYS A 21 -31.98 11.99 31.45
N ILE A 22 -32.00 12.90 30.48
CA ILE A 22 -33.17 13.74 30.14
C ILE A 22 -33.92 13.15 28.93
N LEU A 23 -33.19 12.56 27.99
CA LEU A 23 -33.75 11.81 26.88
C LEU A 23 -34.23 10.44 27.40
N PRO A 24 -35.48 10.02 27.13
CA PRO A 24 -35.96 8.71 27.56
C PRO A 24 -35.07 7.60 26.99
N ALA A 25 -34.96 6.48 27.72
CA ALA A 25 -34.35 5.27 27.17
C ALA A 25 -35.01 4.96 25.81
N VAL A 26 -34.16 4.79 24.80
CA VAL A 26 -34.36 4.95 23.35
C VAL A 26 -35.54 4.15 22.71
N GLU A 27 -36.24 3.34 23.50
CA GLU A 27 -37.26 2.40 23.02
C GLU A 27 -38.71 2.92 23.07
N GLU A 28 -39.00 4.03 23.78
CA GLU A 28 -40.39 4.54 23.95
C GLU A 28 -40.64 5.98 23.43
N VAL A 29 -39.68 6.60 22.74
CA VAL A 29 -39.80 8.00 22.29
C VAL A 29 -40.63 8.12 21.01
N THR A 30 -41.74 8.87 21.03
CA THR A 30 -42.57 9.15 19.84
C THR A 30 -42.57 10.61 19.38
N ASP A 31 -42.02 11.53 20.17
CA ASP A 31 -41.94 12.96 19.81
C ASP A 31 -40.84 13.20 18.76
N PRO A 32 -41.16 13.74 17.57
CA PRO A 32 -40.19 14.02 16.50
C PRO A 32 -38.99 14.86 16.94
N ALA A 33 -39.16 15.83 17.84
CA ALA A 33 -38.05 16.68 18.30
C ALA A 33 -37.08 15.90 19.20
N LEU A 34 -37.61 15.03 20.07
CA LEU A 34 -36.80 14.15 20.91
C LEU A 34 -36.12 13.06 20.09
N LEU A 35 -36.75 12.57 19.02
CA LEU A 35 -36.13 11.63 18.07
C LEU A 35 -34.91 12.25 17.39
N GLU A 36 -35.02 13.46 16.85
CA GLU A 36 -33.88 14.16 16.23
C GLU A 36 -32.71 14.34 17.21
N GLN A 37 -32.99 14.77 18.45
CA GLN A 37 -31.98 14.88 19.49
C GLN A 37 -31.33 13.53 19.84
N THR A 38 -32.13 12.46 19.87
CA THR A 38 -31.64 11.09 20.07
C THR A 38 -30.69 10.66 18.94
N GLY A 39 -31.03 10.99 17.69
CA GLY A 39 -30.17 10.74 16.52
C GLY A 39 -28.81 11.43 16.63
N HIS A 40 -28.79 12.71 17.01
CA HIS A 40 -27.55 13.46 17.23
C HIS A 40 -26.73 12.92 18.40
N LEU A 41 -27.38 12.56 19.51
CA LEU A 41 -26.72 11.97 20.67
C LEU A 41 -26.05 10.63 20.30
N ALA A 42 -26.76 9.78 19.56
CA ALA A 42 -26.22 8.52 19.05
C ALA A 42 -25.02 8.76 18.13
N ALA A 43 -25.07 9.76 17.24
CA ALA A 43 -23.95 10.12 16.38
C ALA A 43 -22.71 10.56 17.17
N VAL A 44 -22.88 11.31 18.27
CA VAL A 44 -21.77 11.67 19.16
C VAL A 44 -21.22 10.44 19.89
N ARG A 45 -22.09 9.54 20.37
CA ARG A 45 -21.67 8.27 21.00
C ARG A 45 -20.90 7.38 20.04
N GLN A 46 -21.30 7.32 18.77
CA GLN A 46 -20.56 6.63 17.72
C GLN A 46 -19.17 7.22 17.54
N TYR A 47 -19.04 8.55 17.48
CA TYR A 47 -17.74 9.21 17.34
C TYR A 47 -16.80 8.87 18.50
N LEU A 48 -17.31 8.87 19.74
CA LEU A 48 -16.53 8.46 20.91
C LEU A 48 -16.16 6.97 20.89
N ALA A 49 -17.06 6.10 20.41
CA ALA A 49 -16.76 4.69 20.20
C ALA A 49 -15.64 4.52 19.16
N ALA A 50 -15.65 5.32 18.09
CA ALA A 50 -14.60 5.33 17.07
C ALA A 50 -13.24 5.73 17.64
N LEU A 51 -13.17 6.77 18.48
CA LEU A 51 -11.93 7.15 19.18
C LEU A 51 -11.38 6.04 20.08
N LYS A 52 -12.26 5.20 20.63
CA LYS A 52 -11.89 4.03 21.46
C LYS A 52 -11.73 2.74 20.64
N GLN A 53 -11.93 2.79 19.32
CA GLN A 53 -12.04 1.63 18.43
C GLN A 53 -13.01 0.54 18.93
N ASP A 54 -14.07 0.94 19.64
CA ASP A 54 -15.17 0.05 20.03
C ASP A 54 -16.05 -0.24 18.80
N VAL A 55 -15.66 -1.24 18.01
CA VAL A 55 -16.34 -1.64 16.77
C VAL A 55 -17.83 -1.91 16.99
N ALA A 56 -18.18 -2.58 18.09
CA ALA A 56 -19.57 -2.88 18.42
C ALA A 56 -20.35 -1.60 18.72
N GLY A 57 -19.75 -0.66 19.47
CA GLY A 57 -20.29 0.67 19.73
C GLY A 57 -20.46 1.50 18.44
N ILE A 58 -19.48 1.50 17.55
CA ILE A 58 -19.55 2.21 16.27
C ILE A 58 -20.77 1.74 15.47
N ILE A 59 -20.93 0.43 15.28
CA ILE A 59 -22.02 -0.11 14.47
C ILE A 59 -23.38 0.12 15.14
N ARG A 60 -23.48 -0.13 16.45
CA ARG A 60 -24.72 0.06 17.22
C ARG A 60 -25.23 1.49 17.13
N TYR A 61 -24.36 2.45 17.44
CA TYR A 61 -24.74 3.86 17.48
C TYR A 61 -24.92 4.46 16.08
N ALA A 62 -24.25 3.95 15.05
CA ALA A 62 -24.52 4.34 13.66
C ALA A 62 -25.96 4.02 13.25
N ASN A 63 -26.41 2.78 13.50
CA ASN A 63 -27.77 2.35 13.15
C ASN A 63 -28.82 3.21 13.89
N LEU A 64 -28.57 3.50 15.15
CA LEU A 64 -29.44 4.36 15.96
C LEU A 64 -29.47 5.80 15.43
N ALA A 65 -28.31 6.35 15.10
CA ALA A 65 -28.19 7.70 14.54
C ALA A 65 -28.90 7.80 13.19
N LEU A 66 -28.65 6.89 12.25
CA LEU A 66 -29.25 6.92 10.91
C LEU A 66 -30.77 6.69 10.93
N LYS A 67 -31.28 5.99 11.95
CA LYS A 67 -32.73 5.80 12.14
C LYS A 67 -33.44 7.11 12.50
N TYR A 68 -32.81 7.97 13.29
CA TYR A 68 -33.48 9.14 13.89
C TYR A 68 -32.96 10.50 13.42
N LEU A 69 -31.81 10.56 12.75
CA LEU A 69 -31.32 11.79 12.13
C LEU A 69 -32.21 12.20 10.95
N PRO A 70 -32.66 13.46 10.88
CA PRO A 70 -33.41 13.96 9.73
C PRO A 70 -32.66 13.73 8.41
N GLU A 71 -33.37 13.40 7.34
CA GLU A 71 -32.76 13.15 6.02
C GLU A 71 -32.00 14.37 5.47
N LYS A 72 -32.43 15.58 5.85
CA LYS A 72 -31.79 16.85 5.49
C LYS A 72 -30.44 17.09 6.18
N ASP A 73 -30.12 16.36 7.25
CA ASP A 73 -28.86 16.55 8.00
C ASP A 73 -27.70 15.79 7.34
N LEU A 74 -27.43 16.14 6.09
CA LEU A 74 -26.51 15.42 5.22
C LEU A 74 -25.07 15.39 5.77
N SER A 75 -24.65 16.46 6.45
CA SER A 75 -23.30 16.56 7.02
C SER A 75 -23.08 15.56 8.16
N ILE A 76 -23.98 15.50 9.14
CA ILE A 76 -23.84 14.55 10.26
C ILE A 76 -24.09 13.13 9.79
N ARG A 77 -25.08 12.89 8.92
CA ARG A 77 -25.29 11.58 8.29
C ARG A 77 -24.04 11.11 7.53
N GLY A 78 -23.35 12.01 6.84
CA GLY A 78 -22.07 11.72 6.19
C GLY A 78 -21.00 11.27 7.18
N ILE A 79 -20.81 11.99 8.30
CA ILE A 79 -19.84 11.61 9.34
C ILE A 79 -20.19 10.25 9.96
N VAL A 80 -21.46 10.03 10.30
CA VAL A 80 -21.97 8.77 10.85
C VAL A 80 -21.71 7.61 9.90
N THR A 81 -21.99 7.81 8.62
CA THR A 81 -21.81 6.78 7.59
C THR A 81 -20.32 6.48 7.34
N PHE A 82 -19.46 7.51 7.36
CA PHE A 82 -18.01 7.33 7.26
C PHE A 82 -17.47 6.45 8.38
N LEU A 83 -17.82 6.78 9.62
CA LEU A 83 -17.38 6.02 10.79
C LEU A 83 -17.95 4.61 10.81
N LEU A 84 -19.18 4.41 10.31
CA LEU A 84 -19.74 3.08 10.11
C LEU A 84 -18.88 2.27 9.13
N GLY A 85 -18.46 2.87 8.01
CA GLY A 85 -17.53 2.24 7.07
C GLY A 85 -16.21 1.84 7.73
N SER A 86 -15.60 2.73 8.50
CA SER A 86 -14.37 2.42 9.25
C SER A 86 -14.56 1.30 10.27
N GLY A 87 -15.69 1.29 10.99
CA GLY A 87 -16.02 0.20 11.93
C GLY A 87 -16.22 -1.15 11.22
N ARG A 88 -16.90 -1.16 10.07
CA ARG A 88 -17.07 -2.36 9.23
C ARG A 88 -15.73 -2.87 8.70
N LEU A 89 -14.82 -1.97 8.33
CA LEU A 89 -13.46 -2.33 7.90
C LEU A 89 -12.68 -3.04 9.03
N LEU A 90 -12.72 -2.50 10.25
CA LEU A 90 -12.11 -3.14 11.43
C LEU A 90 -12.75 -4.50 11.75
N ALA A 91 -14.04 -4.67 11.46
CA ALA A 91 -14.75 -5.93 11.57
C ALA A 91 -14.48 -6.91 10.40
N SER A 92 -13.60 -6.56 9.46
CA SER A 92 -13.33 -7.33 8.22
C SER A 92 -14.57 -7.53 7.33
N GLN A 93 -15.53 -6.60 7.38
CA GLN A 93 -16.76 -6.60 6.57
C GLN A 93 -16.61 -5.66 5.38
N PHE A 94 -15.74 -6.02 4.44
CA PHE A 94 -15.26 -5.16 3.35
C PHE A 94 -16.37 -4.64 2.43
N ASP A 95 -17.29 -5.49 2.01
CA ASP A 95 -18.37 -5.08 1.10
C ASP A 95 -19.31 -4.06 1.77
N LEU A 96 -19.60 -4.25 3.05
CA LEU A 96 -20.40 -3.29 3.83
C LEU A 96 -19.64 -2.00 4.09
N ALA A 97 -18.32 -2.06 4.26
CA ALA A 97 -17.47 -0.89 4.39
C ALA A 97 -17.46 -0.06 3.09
N GLU A 98 -17.32 -0.72 1.94
CA GLU A 98 -17.38 -0.09 0.61
C GLU A 98 -18.71 0.62 0.40
N VAL A 99 -19.85 -0.04 0.67
CA VAL A 99 -21.18 0.58 0.58
C VAL A 99 -21.28 1.84 1.44
N ALA A 100 -20.78 1.78 2.68
CA ALA A 100 -20.79 2.93 3.57
C ALA A 100 -19.89 4.08 3.07
N PHE A 101 -18.71 3.79 2.52
CA PHE A 101 -17.84 4.83 1.97
C PHE A 101 -18.43 5.47 0.71
N VAL A 102 -19.03 4.68 -0.19
CA VAL A 102 -19.73 5.21 -1.37
C VAL A 102 -20.87 6.14 -0.96
N GLU A 103 -21.69 5.73 0.02
CA GLU A 103 -22.77 6.57 0.53
C GLU A 103 -22.24 7.84 1.23
N THR A 104 -21.11 7.75 1.91
CA THR A 104 -20.43 8.91 2.50
C THR A 104 -20.00 9.91 1.43
N VAL A 105 -19.44 9.44 0.31
CA VAL A 105 -19.08 10.32 -0.83
C VAL A 105 -20.32 11.02 -1.38
N ARG A 106 -21.45 10.30 -1.52
CA ARG A 106 -22.71 10.88 -1.99
C ARG A 106 -23.23 11.96 -1.04
N LEU A 107 -23.31 11.66 0.25
CA LEU A 107 -23.77 12.59 1.29
C LEU A 107 -22.84 13.81 1.40
N GLY A 108 -21.53 13.58 1.39
CA GLY A 108 -20.52 14.63 1.47
C GLY A 108 -20.58 15.59 0.29
N LYS A 109 -20.71 15.08 -0.95
CA LYS A 109 -20.89 15.90 -2.16
C LYS A 109 -22.19 16.73 -2.08
N ALA A 110 -23.30 16.09 -1.68
CA ALA A 110 -24.59 16.77 -1.55
C ALA A 110 -24.60 17.86 -0.46
N ALA A 111 -23.82 17.66 0.62
CA ALA A 111 -23.66 18.62 1.70
C ALA A 111 -22.62 19.73 1.44
N GLY A 112 -21.84 19.64 0.36
CA GLY A 112 -20.67 20.51 0.14
C GLY A 112 -19.55 20.31 1.17
N ASN A 113 -19.50 19.14 1.83
CA ASN A 113 -18.51 18.83 2.85
C ASN A 113 -17.27 18.19 2.22
N THR A 114 -16.31 19.00 1.80
CA THR A 114 -15.07 18.55 1.15
C THR A 114 -14.24 17.61 2.03
N LEU A 115 -14.13 17.89 3.33
CA LEU A 115 -13.31 17.11 4.25
C LEU A 115 -13.76 15.65 4.29
N ILE A 116 -15.06 15.40 4.53
CA ILE A 116 -15.57 14.03 4.63
C ILE A 116 -15.57 13.32 3.27
N THR A 117 -15.80 14.07 2.19
CA THR A 117 -15.81 13.52 0.83
C THR A 117 -14.42 13.02 0.43
N VAL A 118 -13.38 13.83 0.66
CA VAL A 118 -11.99 13.45 0.38
C VAL A 118 -11.56 12.26 1.25
N ASN A 119 -11.87 12.29 2.55
CA ASN A 119 -11.57 11.17 3.45
C ASN A 119 -12.25 9.87 3.01
N ALA A 120 -13.51 9.92 2.59
CA ALA A 120 -14.24 8.75 2.11
C ALA A 120 -13.67 8.19 0.80
N LEU A 121 -13.31 9.06 -0.15
CA LEU A 121 -12.63 8.63 -1.38
C LEU A 121 -11.28 7.96 -1.07
N CYS A 122 -10.49 8.53 -0.14
CA CYS A 122 -9.21 7.96 0.27
C CYS A 122 -9.38 6.62 1.02
N ALA A 123 -10.39 6.50 1.88
CA ALA A 123 -10.70 5.25 2.57
C ALA A 123 -11.11 4.13 1.59
N LEU A 124 -11.93 4.47 0.60
CA LEU A 124 -12.33 3.53 -0.46
C LEU A 124 -11.14 3.17 -1.37
N ALA A 125 -10.28 4.14 -1.72
CA ALA A 125 -9.05 3.89 -2.45
C ALA A 125 -8.11 2.94 -1.69
N ASN A 126 -7.99 3.09 -0.36
CA ASN A 126 -7.20 2.19 0.50
C ASN A 126 -7.78 0.77 0.54
N LEU A 127 -9.10 0.63 0.57
CA LEU A 127 -9.77 -0.67 0.52
C LEU A 127 -9.49 -1.38 -0.82
N ILE A 128 -9.73 -0.70 -1.93
CA ILE A 128 -9.49 -1.19 -3.30
C ILE A 128 -8.01 -1.55 -3.50
N ARG A 129 -7.09 -0.71 -3.02
CA ARG A 129 -5.65 -1.00 -3.03
C ARG A 129 -5.34 -2.31 -2.29
N THR A 130 -5.99 -2.57 -1.15
CA THR A 130 -5.74 -3.79 -0.38
C THR A 130 -6.23 -5.03 -1.11
N ARG A 131 -7.34 -4.92 -1.87
CA ARG A 131 -7.81 -5.97 -2.79
C ARG A 131 -6.83 -6.26 -3.94
N GLY A 132 -5.94 -5.31 -4.23
CA GLY A 132 -4.88 -5.45 -5.22
C GLY A 132 -5.07 -4.55 -6.45
N GLU A 133 -6.21 -3.87 -6.57
CA GLU A 133 -6.56 -3.01 -7.71
C GLU A 133 -5.86 -1.62 -7.63
N LEU A 134 -4.54 -1.57 -7.86
CA LEU A 134 -3.72 -0.37 -7.69
C LEU A 134 -4.13 0.78 -8.64
N HIS A 135 -4.43 0.48 -9.91
CA HIS A 135 -4.79 1.51 -10.88
C HIS A 135 -6.13 2.16 -10.56
N ARG A 136 -7.12 1.37 -10.11
CA ARG A 136 -8.42 1.89 -9.68
C ARG A 136 -8.27 2.74 -8.40
N ALA A 137 -7.46 2.29 -7.44
CA ALA A 137 -7.14 3.08 -6.26
C ALA A 137 -6.48 4.43 -6.64
N TYR A 138 -5.58 4.43 -7.63
CA TYR A 138 -4.96 5.66 -8.13
C TYR A 138 -5.98 6.65 -8.71
N GLN A 139 -6.93 6.17 -9.52
CA GLN A 139 -8.01 7.02 -10.06
C GLN A 139 -8.83 7.68 -8.95
N MET A 140 -9.11 6.95 -7.87
CA MET A 140 -9.81 7.49 -6.71
C MET A 140 -9.02 8.57 -5.98
N TYR A 141 -7.70 8.37 -5.81
CA TYR A 141 -6.83 9.41 -5.27
C TYR A 141 -6.77 10.65 -6.18
N GLN A 142 -6.83 10.49 -7.50
CA GLN A 142 -6.91 11.62 -8.43
C GLN A 142 -8.21 12.40 -8.29
N GLU A 143 -9.35 11.70 -8.16
CA GLU A 143 -10.63 12.35 -7.89
C GLU A 143 -10.58 13.13 -6.56
N ALA A 144 -10.07 12.50 -5.51
CA ALA A 144 -9.92 13.12 -4.20
C ALA A 144 -8.98 14.36 -4.25
N ALA A 145 -7.89 14.28 -5.02
CA ALA A 145 -6.97 15.40 -5.22
C ALA A 145 -7.68 16.62 -5.86
N GLY A 146 -8.55 16.38 -6.83
CA GLY A 146 -9.33 17.42 -7.50
C GLY A 146 -10.32 18.14 -6.57
N LEU A 147 -10.77 17.48 -5.50
CA LEU A 147 -11.65 18.07 -4.48
C LEU A 147 -10.86 18.73 -3.34
N ALA A 148 -9.62 18.30 -3.09
CA ALA A 148 -8.77 18.79 -2.00
C ALA A 148 -8.09 20.14 -2.30
N VAL A 149 -8.70 20.98 -3.13
CA VAL A 149 -8.24 22.34 -3.47
C VAL A 149 -9.39 23.33 -3.25
N ASN A 150 -9.05 24.55 -2.86
CA ASN A 150 -10.04 25.63 -2.79
C ASN A 150 -10.26 26.30 -4.16
N GLU A 151 -11.18 27.26 -4.23
CA GLU A 151 -11.54 28.00 -5.46
C GLU A 151 -10.35 28.72 -6.12
N ARG A 152 -9.26 28.98 -5.38
CA ARG A 152 -8.04 29.62 -5.87
C ARG A 152 -6.97 28.61 -6.30
N GLY A 153 -7.28 27.31 -6.28
CA GLY A 153 -6.35 26.23 -6.61
C GLY A 153 -5.33 25.91 -5.52
N VAL A 154 -5.51 26.42 -4.30
CA VAL A 154 -4.62 26.13 -3.17
C VAL A 154 -5.07 24.85 -2.48
N SER A 155 -4.14 23.92 -2.27
CA SER A 155 -4.43 22.66 -1.58
C SER A 155 -4.89 22.88 -0.14
N LEU A 156 -5.94 22.17 0.24
CA LEU A 156 -6.47 22.11 1.60
C LEU A 156 -5.68 21.09 2.44
N PRO A 157 -5.59 21.22 3.77
CA PRO A 157 -4.84 20.28 4.61
C PRO A 157 -5.21 18.80 4.45
N VAL A 158 -6.47 18.51 4.11
CA VAL A 158 -6.96 17.15 3.82
C VAL A 158 -6.24 16.49 2.63
N CYS A 159 -5.55 17.25 1.77
CA CYS A 159 -4.74 16.69 0.69
C CYS A 159 -3.63 15.76 1.19
N ALA A 160 -3.24 15.84 2.47
CA ALA A 160 -2.29 14.91 3.08
C ALA A 160 -2.72 13.45 2.93
N GLU A 161 -4.02 13.14 3.10
CA GLU A 161 -4.58 11.79 2.92
C GLU A 161 -4.31 11.26 1.51
N VAL A 162 -4.56 12.10 0.51
CA VAL A 162 -4.35 11.79 -0.90
C VAL A 162 -2.88 11.56 -1.20
N LEU A 163 -2.01 12.44 -0.69
CA LEU A 163 -0.57 12.37 -0.93
C LEU A 163 0.05 11.10 -0.32
N VAL A 164 -0.29 10.77 0.93
CA VAL A 164 0.20 9.55 1.59
C VAL A 164 -0.32 8.30 0.85
N GLY A 165 -1.61 8.27 0.50
CA GLY A 165 -2.20 7.16 -0.24
C GLY A 165 -1.55 6.94 -1.61
N ARG A 166 -1.33 8.03 -2.37
CA ARG A 166 -0.66 7.99 -3.67
C ARG A 166 0.81 7.59 -3.56
N ALA A 167 1.51 8.07 -2.53
CA ALA A 167 2.90 7.68 -2.26
C ALA A 167 3.05 6.17 -2.05
N ARG A 168 2.06 5.48 -1.43
CA ARG A 168 2.07 4.02 -1.30
C ARG A 168 2.03 3.33 -2.67
N LEU A 169 1.21 3.83 -3.60
CA LEU A 169 1.13 3.28 -4.95
C LEU A 169 2.41 3.54 -5.74
N PHE A 170 2.95 4.76 -5.67
CA PHE A 170 4.23 5.08 -6.29
C PHE A 170 5.38 4.27 -5.72
N TYR A 171 5.37 4.02 -4.41
CA TYR A 171 6.32 3.10 -3.79
C TYR A 171 6.18 1.73 -4.45
N GLU A 172 5.00 1.12 -4.45
CA GLU A 172 4.76 -0.21 -5.00
C GLU A 172 5.18 -0.34 -6.48
N TRP A 173 4.92 0.68 -7.30
CA TRP A 173 5.36 0.80 -8.69
C TRP A 173 6.83 1.17 -8.88
N ASN A 174 7.64 1.13 -7.82
CA ASN A 174 9.07 1.46 -7.81
C ASN A 174 9.40 2.91 -8.24
N ASN A 175 8.42 3.82 -8.23
CA ASN A 175 8.61 5.26 -8.45
C ASN A 175 8.93 5.96 -7.12
N LEU A 176 10.10 5.60 -6.54
CA LEU A 176 10.52 6.04 -5.21
C LEU A 176 10.61 7.56 -5.10
N LYS A 177 11.02 8.25 -6.17
CA LYS A 177 11.13 9.71 -6.18
C LYS A 177 9.76 10.39 -6.03
N ALA A 178 8.76 9.96 -6.78
CA ALA A 178 7.41 10.53 -6.67
C ALA A 178 6.78 10.21 -5.30
N ALA A 179 7.03 9.01 -4.76
CA ALA A 179 6.62 8.66 -3.40
C ALA A 179 7.25 9.60 -2.37
N GLU A 180 8.54 9.90 -2.48
CA GLU A 180 9.25 10.81 -1.57
C GLU A 180 8.69 12.24 -1.65
N GLU A 181 8.49 12.77 -2.86
CA GLU A 181 7.94 14.12 -3.08
C GLU A 181 6.56 14.28 -2.44
N ASP A 182 5.70 13.27 -2.58
CA ASP A 182 4.35 13.25 -1.99
C ASP A 182 4.41 13.23 -0.46
N LEU A 183 5.23 12.35 0.12
CA LEU A 183 5.34 12.22 1.58
C LEU A 183 5.91 13.49 2.21
N LEU A 184 6.97 14.07 1.63
CA LEU A 184 7.56 15.32 2.13
C LEU A 184 6.57 16.49 2.02
N THR A 185 5.70 16.48 1.01
CA THR A 185 4.62 17.47 0.88
C THR A 185 3.53 17.22 1.91
N ALA A 186 3.08 15.98 2.09
CA ALA A 186 2.07 15.59 3.07
C ALA A 186 2.46 16.02 4.48
N ARG A 187 3.73 15.84 4.87
CA ARG A 187 4.26 16.25 6.19
C ARG A 187 4.10 17.73 6.50
N LYS A 188 4.13 18.60 5.48
CA LYS A 188 3.89 20.04 5.68
C LYS A 188 2.46 20.29 6.15
N TYR A 189 1.50 19.52 5.63
CA TYR A 189 0.09 19.62 6.01
C TYR A 189 -0.22 18.88 7.30
N LEU A 190 0.38 17.71 7.55
CA LEU A 190 0.21 16.94 8.80
C LEU A 190 0.67 17.72 10.03
N ARG A 191 1.69 18.58 9.91
CA ARG A 191 2.07 19.50 11.01
C ARG A 191 1.00 20.54 11.34
N LEU A 192 0.09 20.84 10.41
CA LEU A 192 -1.03 21.78 10.58
C LEU A 192 -2.34 21.05 10.90
N TYR A 193 -2.43 19.78 10.54
CA TYR A 193 -3.60 18.93 10.61
C TYR A 193 -3.29 17.74 11.52
N ALA A 194 -3.79 17.77 12.77
CA ALA A 194 -3.51 16.80 13.82
C ALA A 194 -4.17 15.43 13.59
N ASN A 195 -3.91 14.81 12.43
CA ASN A 195 -4.22 13.42 12.13
C ASN A 195 -2.98 12.56 12.35
N PHE A 196 -2.86 12.07 13.59
CA PHE A 196 -1.70 11.31 14.04
C PHE A 196 -1.59 9.94 13.37
N ASP A 197 -2.71 9.27 13.06
CA ASP A 197 -2.68 7.97 12.38
C ASP A 197 -2.06 8.11 10.98
N LEU A 198 -2.43 9.16 10.26
CA LEU A 198 -1.86 9.47 8.94
C LEU A 198 -0.38 9.87 9.03
N ASP A 199 0.03 10.55 10.11
CA ASP A 199 1.43 10.90 10.34
C ASP A 199 2.30 9.66 10.63
N VAL A 200 1.79 8.69 11.41
CA VAL A 200 2.44 7.38 11.59
C VAL A 200 2.63 6.71 10.23
N ASP A 201 1.58 6.62 9.43
CA ASP A 201 1.62 6.03 8.09
C ASP A 201 2.65 6.69 7.17
N CYS A 202 2.71 8.03 7.17
CA CYS A 202 3.69 8.79 6.41
C CYS A 202 5.13 8.44 6.83
N ASN A 203 5.38 8.37 8.14
CA ASN A 203 6.68 8.04 8.71
C ASN A 203 7.10 6.59 8.40
N LEU A 204 6.16 5.64 8.41
CA LEU A 204 6.43 4.24 8.05
C LEU A 204 6.91 4.11 6.60
N ILE A 205 6.27 4.81 5.66
CA ILE A 205 6.67 4.75 4.24
C ILE A 205 8.00 5.46 4.03
N LEU A 206 8.22 6.62 4.67
CA LEU A 206 9.52 7.32 4.62
C LEU A 206 10.66 6.46 5.18
N SER A 207 10.41 5.71 6.26
CA SER A 207 11.38 4.76 6.79
C SER A 207 11.75 3.70 5.76
N ARG A 208 10.74 3.04 5.16
CA ARG A 208 10.96 2.04 4.10
C ARG A 208 11.74 2.63 2.92
N LEU A 209 11.42 3.86 2.52
CA LEU A 209 12.10 4.57 1.45
C LEU A 209 13.57 4.83 1.76
N ARG A 210 13.89 5.29 2.97
CA ARG A 210 15.28 5.48 3.41
C ARG A 210 16.03 4.17 3.54
N PHE A 211 15.35 3.12 3.98
CA PHE A 211 15.93 1.79 4.08
C PHE A 211 16.41 1.29 2.71
N VAL A 212 15.55 1.37 1.68
CA VAL A 212 15.89 0.91 0.32
C VAL A 212 16.90 1.80 -0.38
N GLN A 213 17.06 3.05 0.06
CA GLN A 213 18.13 3.97 -0.37
C GLN A 213 19.46 3.73 0.38
N GLY A 214 19.53 2.76 1.30
CA GLY A 214 20.72 2.46 2.09
C GLY A 214 20.97 3.42 3.27
N ASN A 215 20.06 4.36 3.54
CA ASN A 215 20.18 5.30 4.65
C ASN A 215 19.49 4.74 5.91
N LEU A 216 20.15 3.76 6.55
CA LEU A 216 19.63 3.07 7.72
C LEU A 216 19.36 4.00 8.91
N ALA A 217 20.19 5.04 9.10
CA ALA A 217 20.04 5.99 10.20
C ALA A 217 18.75 6.82 10.06
N ALA A 218 18.50 7.38 8.87
CA ALA A 218 17.27 8.12 8.60
C ALA A 218 16.04 7.20 8.63
N ALA A 219 16.18 5.95 8.19
CA ALA A 219 15.11 4.96 8.27
C ALA A 219 14.69 4.66 9.73
N GLU A 220 15.67 4.50 10.63
CA GLU A 220 15.41 4.30 12.06
C GLU A 220 14.81 5.55 12.72
N GLU A 221 15.27 6.74 12.32
CA GLU A 221 14.72 8.00 12.80
C GLU A 221 13.23 8.15 12.47
N PHE A 222 12.83 7.88 11.22
CA PHE A 222 11.41 7.94 10.84
C PHE A 222 10.56 6.89 11.56
N LEU A 223 11.06 5.68 11.80
CA LEU A 223 10.35 4.71 12.65
C LEU A 223 10.12 5.26 14.06
N ARG A 224 11.16 5.85 14.66
CA ARG A 224 11.08 6.45 15.98
C ARG A 224 10.12 7.64 16.03
N GLU A 225 10.09 8.49 15.00
CA GLU A 225 9.11 9.58 14.87
C GLU A 225 7.68 9.03 14.84
N GLY A 226 7.44 7.96 14.07
CA GLY A 226 6.15 7.26 14.05
C GLY A 226 5.72 6.78 15.44
N VAL A 227 6.64 6.18 16.22
CA VAL A 227 6.38 5.76 17.61
C VAL A 227 6.02 6.94 18.52
N GLN A 228 6.66 8.09 18.33
CA GLN A 228 6.40 9.28 19.16
C GLN A 228 5.02 9.88 18.87
N GLY A 229 4.59 9.90 17.61
CA GLY A 229 3.23 10.30 17.22
C GLY A 229 2.16 9.38 17.80
N ASP A 230 2.39 8.07 17.73
CA ASP A 230 1.49 7.03 18.26
C ASP A 230 1.28 7.12 19.80
N ARG A 231 2.34 7.47 20.55
CA ARG A 231 2.28 7.67 22.01
C ARG A 231 1.46 8.87 22.46
N GLN A 232 1.23 9.87 21.60
CA GLN A 232 0.43 11.06 21.94
C GLN A 232 -1.08 10.82 21.80
N VAL A 233 -1.49 9.78 21.09
CA VAL A 233 -2.91 9.39 20.92
C VAL A 233 -3.28 8.19 21.77
N SER A 234 -2.33 7.29 22.00
CA SER A 234 -2.39 6.02 22.75
C SER A 234 -3.78 5.44 23.05
N LEU A 235 -4.12 4.42 22.24
CA LEU A 235 -4.66 3.16 22.77
C LEU A 235 -3.93 1.89 22.28
N ARG A 236 -2.87 1.97 21.45
CA ARG A 236 -1.91 0.88 21.14
C ARG A 236 -0.83 1.37 20.15
N PRO A 237 0.40 0.82 20.18
CA PRO A 237 1.27 0.81 19.00
C PRO A 237 0.50 0.20 17.84
N GLY A 238 0.29 0.98 16.78
CA GLY A 238 -0.36 0.49 15.56
C GLY A 238 0.26 -0.83 15.11
N VAL A 239 -0.55 -1.83 14.79
CA VAL A 239 -0.06 -3.16 14.36
C VAL A 239 0.86 -3.04 13.13
N ALA A 240 0.61 -2.03 12.29
CA ALA A 240 1.49 -1.63 11.18
C ALA A 240 2.88 -1.15 11.63
N LEU A 241 2.98 -0.46 12.77
CA LEU A 241 4.23 -0.03 13.39
C LEU A 241 5.00 -1.24 13.94
N LEU A 242 4.32 -2.18 14.61
CA LEU A 242 4.92 -3.44 15.05
C LEU A 242 5.53 -4.21 13.87
N ALA A 243 4.76 -4.44 12.81
CA ALA A 243 5.23 -5.13 11.61
C ALA A 243 6.45 -4.42 10.98
N SER A 244 6.40 -3.09 10.87
CA SER A 244 7.50 -2.31 10.28
C SER A 244 8.76 -2.33 11.16
N HIS A 245 8.63 -2.30 12.49
CA HIS A 245 9.75 -2.47 13.42
C HIS A 245 10.39 -3.85 13.31
N ILE A 246 9.56 -4.91 13.29
CA ILE A 246 10.01 -6.29 13.12
C ILE A 246 10.82 -6.41 11.83
N ASN A 247 10.27 -5.98 10.70
CA ASN A 247 10.95 -6.03 9.40
C ASN A 247 12.26 -5.22 9.39
N PHE A 248 12.24 -4.00 9.93
CA PHE A 248 13.43 -3.13 9.96
C PHE A 248 14.57 -3.74 10.78
N TYR A 249 14.29 -4.15 12.02
CA TYR A 249 15.33 -4.70 12.89
C TYR A 249 15.78 -6.09 12.46
N GLN A 250 14.92 -6.88 11.82
CA GLN A 250 15.34 -8.12 11.16
C GLN A 250 16.33 -7.84 10.03
N ALA A 251 16.02 -6.88 9.15
CA ALA A 251 16.89 -6.55 8.03
C ALA A 251 18.22 -5.90 8.48
N LYS A 252 18.21 -5.20 9.62
CA LYS A 252 19.42 -4.68 10.29
C LYS A 252 20.24 -5.77 11.00
N GLY A 253 19.68 -6.97 11.20
CA GLY A 253 20.31 -8.07 11.95
C GLY A 253 20.26 -7.93 13.47
N ASP A 254 19.42 -7.02 14.01
CA ASP A 254 19.24 -6.83 15.44
C ASP A 254 18.23 -7.83 16.02
N LEU A 255 18.66 -9.09 16.13
CA LEU A 255 17.80 -10.19 16.58
C LEU A 255 17.28 -9.99 18.01
N ALA A 256 18.06 -9.33 18.88
CA ALA A 256 17.67 -9.09 20.26
C ALA A 256 16.42 -8.20 20.33
N ARG A 257 16.39 -7.11 19.55
CA ARG A 257 15.25 -6.21 19.51
C ARG A 257 14.02 -6.83 18.87
N VAL A 258 14.21 -7.63 17.81
CA VAL A 258 13.10 -8.36 17.18
C VAL A 258 12.48 -9.36 18.16
N THR A 259 13.32 -10.14 18.87
CA THR A 259 12.86 -11.12 19.85
C THR A 259 12.06 -10.45 20.97
N GLN A 260 12.55 -9.31 21.48
CA GLN A 260 11.83 -8.52 22.48
C GLN A 260 10.43 -8.08 22.00
N LEU A 261 10.31 -7.64 20.74
CA LEU A 261 9.02 -7.23 20.15
C LEU A 261 8.07 -8.41 19.98
N VAL A 262 8.59 -9.54 19.51
CA VAL A 262 7.84 -10.77 19.26
C VAL A 262 7.31 -11.40 20.54
N ASP A 263 8.13 -11.46 21.60
CA ASP A 263 7.77 -12.11 22.87
C ASP A 263 6.69 -11.35 23.66
N GLN A 264 6.45 -10.08 23.33
CA GLN A 264 5.41 -9.26 23.96
C GLN A 264 4.01 -9.51 23.39
N GLN A 265 3.88 -10.34 22.35
CA GLN A 265 2.63 -10.53 21.61
C GLN A 265 2.13 -11.98 21.68
N ASP A 266 0.81 -12.13 21.78
CA ASP A 266 0.14 -13.38 21.42
C ASP A 266 0.11 -13.48 19.88
N TRP A 267 0.58 -14.57 19.28
CA TRP A 267 0.55 -14.79 17.83
C TRP A 267 -0.57 -15.72 17.37
N SER A 268 -1.59 -15.93 18.21
CA SER A 268 -2.80 -16.67 17.83
C SER A 268 -3.65 -15.92 16.80
N LEU A 269 -3.90 -16.59 15.67
CA LEU A 269 -4.81 -16.14 14.62
C LEU A 269 -6.30 -16.17 15.04
N GLU A 270 -6.65 -16.85 16.13
CA GLU A 270 -8.03 -16.96 16.61
C GLU A 270 -8.44 -15.73 17.45
N ASN A 271 -7.48 -15.13 18.15
CA ASN A 271 -7.72 -14.05 19.10
C ASN A 271 -7.63 -12.65 18.46
N LYS A 272 -7.31 -12.57 17.17
CA LYS A 272 -6.96 -11.31 16.50
C LYS A 272 -7.69 -11.13 15.18
N PRO A 273 -8.15 -9.90 14.88
CA PRO A 273 -8.74 -9.60 13.57
C PRO A 273 -7.65 -9.69 12.50
N LEU A 274 -7.77 -10.68 11.61
CA LEU A 274 -6.75 -11.00 10.62
C LEU A 274 -6.38 -9.79 9.76
N TYR A 275 -7.37 -9.03 9.27
CA TYR A 275 -7.12 -7.86 8.43
C TYR A 275 -6.16 -6.85 9.09
N ALA A 276 -6.42 -6.49 10.35
CA ALA A 276 -5.61 -5.50 11.05
C ALA A 276 -4.24 -6.06 11.48
N TRP A 277 -4.09 -7.38 11.55
CA TRP A 277 -2.86 -8.05 11.99
C TRP A 277 -2.07 -8.74 10.89
N ALA A 278 -2.55 -8.74 9.66
CA ALA A 278 -1.96 -9.50 8.56
C ALA A 278 -0.47 -9.17 8.39
N ASP A 279 -0.11 -7.89 8.24
CA ASP A 279 1.30 -7.48 8.09
C ASP A 279 2.18 -7.93 9.26
N ALA A 280 1.66 -7.92 10.49
CA ALA A 280 2.40 -8.38 11.67
C ALA A 280 2.56 -9.91 11.68
N PHE A 281 1.52 -10.66 11.30
CA PHE A 281 1.63 -12.12 11.15
C PHE A 281 2.62 -12.51 10.05
N LEU A 282 2.65 -11.76 8.95
CA LEU A 282 3.59 -11.98 7.85
C LEU A 282 5.04 -11.67 8.30
N ALA A 283 5.25 -10.55 9.00
CA ALA A 283 6.55 -10.22 9.60
C ALA A 283 6.99 -11.29 10.62
N TYR A 284 6.07 -11.81 11.44
CA TYR A 284 6.36 -12.89 12.38
C TYR A 284 6.66 -14.23 11.68
N GLY A 285 5.96 -14.57 10.59
CA GLY A 285 6.26 -15.74 9.78
C GLY A 285 7.67 -15.68 9.19
N ASP A 286 8.07 -14.50 8.72
CA ASP A 286 9.42 -14.23 8.23
C ASP A 286 10.49 -14.29 9.35
N PHE A 287 10.17 -13.80 10.56
CA PHE A 287 10.99 -14.01 11.76
C PHE A 287 11.20 -15.50 12.05
N LEU A 288 10.11 -16.30 12.09
CA LEU A 288 10.18 -17.74 12.34
C LEU A 288 11.06 -18.46 11.30
N CYS A 289 10.97 -18.05 10.03
CA CYS A 289 11.83 -18.56 8.97
C CYS A 289 13.31 -18.30 9.25
N ARG A 290 13.69 -17.06 9.60
CA ARG A 290 15.08 -16.71 9.93
C ARG A 290 15.60 -17.43 11.17
N GLN A 291 14.73 -17.73 12.13
CA GLN A 291 15.04 -18.56 13.30
C GLN A 291 15.07 -20.07 13.00
N LYS A 292 14.99 -20.47 11.73
CA LYS A 292 14.94 -21.87 11.27
C LYS A 292 13.77 -22.68 11.83
N ARG A 293 12.73 -22.01 12.31
CA ARG A 293 11.47 -22.62 12.77
C ARG A 293 10.51 -22.80 11.60
N TYR A 294 10.98 -23.47 10.55
CA TYR A 294 10.29 -23.53 9.27
C TYR A 294 8.89 -24.16 9.36
N GLY A 295 8.72 -25.19 10.19
CA GLY A 295 7.42 -25.84 10.39
C GLY A 295 6.38 -24.96 11.08
N ASP A 296 6.80 -24.00 11.91
CA ASP A 296 5.90 -23.01 12.51
C ASP A 296 5.58 -21.91 11.50
N ALA A 297 6.60 -21.41 10.78
CA ALA A 297 6.44 -20.40 9.73
C ALA A 297 5.47 -20.88 8.64
N GLN A 298 5.65 -22.11 8.15
CA GLN A 298 4.81 -22.70 7.11
C GLN A 298 3.36 -22.85 7.58
N ARG A 299 3.12 -23.32 8.82
CA ARG A 299 1.76 -23.43 9.38
C ARG A 299 1.07 -22.08 9.45
N LEU A 300 1.76 -21.08 10.00
CA LEU A 300 1.23 -19.72 10.14
C LEU A 300 0.89 -19.12 8.77
N LEU A 301 1.84 -19.14 7.83
CA LEU A 301 1.65 -18.55 6.50
C LEU A 301 0.58 -19.29 5.68
N ALA A 302 0.44 -20.61 5.83
CA ALA A 302 -0.64 -21.37 5.20
C ALA A 302 -2.02 -20.97 5.74
N GLN A 303 -2.16 -20.84 7.05
CA GLN A 303 -3.41 -20.37 7.67
C GLN A 303 -3.74 -18.93 7.29
N CYS A 304 -2.74 -18.05 7.21
CA CYS A 304 -2.92 -16.70 6.69
C CYS A 304 -3.40 -16.72 5.24
N LEU A 305 -2.74 -17.50 4.36
CA LEU A 305 -3.08 -17.55 2.93
C LEU A 305 -4.54 -17.97 2.72
N GLU A 306 -4.97 -19.07 3.35
CA GLU A 306 -6.34 -19.59 3.23
C GLU A 306 -7.38 -18.52 3.61
N ARG A 307 -7.19 -17.87 4.75
CA ARG A 307 -8.12 -16.85 5.25
C ARG A 307 -8.09 -15.56 4.42
N LEU A 308 -6.91 -15.12 3.96
CA LEU A 308 -6.76 -13.91 3.14
C LEU A 308 -7.37 -14.08 1.75
N GLN A 309 -7.28 -15.27 1.16
CA GLN A 309 -7.93 -15.59 -0.11
C GLN A 309 -9.46 -15.51 -0.01
N GLY A 310 -10.04 -15.94 1.11
CA GLY A 310 -11.48 -15.82 1.36
C GLY A 310 -11.98 -14.38 1.57
N LEU A 311 -11.07 -13.43 1.77
CA LEU A 311 -11.38 -12.02 2.04
C LEU A 311 -11.05 -11.08 0.87
N ASP A 312 -10.61 -11.63 -0.27
CA ASP A 312 -10.23 -10.86 -1.46
C ASP A 312 -9.12 -9.82 -1.19
N LEU A 313 -8.13 -10.15 -0.35
CA LEU A 313 -7.04 -9.25 0.02
C LEU A 313 -5.79 -9.52 -0.83
N GLY A 314 -5.89 -9.28 -2.15
CA GLY A 314 -4.90 -9.68 -3.15
C GLY A 314 -3.45 -9.28 -2.86
N SER A 315 -3.23 -8.04 -2.38
CA SER A 315 -1.88 -7.59 -2.01
C SER A 315 -1.24 -8.44 -0.90
N LEU A 316 -2.01 -8.81 0.12
CA LEU A 316 -1.56 -9.65 1.23
C LEU A 316 -1.40 -11.11 0.80
N VAL A 317 -2.20 -11.59 -0.15
CA VAL A 317 -2.05 -12.91 -0.77
C VAL A 317 -0.71 -13.00 -1.51
N ILE A 318 -0.35 -12.00 -2.32
CA ILE A 318 0.94 -11.93 -3.03
C ILE A 318 2.10 -12.01 -2.02
N LYS A 319 2.09 -11.14 -1.00
CA LYS A 319 3.14 -11.13 0.04
C LYS A 319 3.25 -12.47 0.76
N THR A 320 2.12 -13.10 1.08
CA THR A 320 2.11 -14.41 1.77
C THR A 320 2.73 -15.50 0.90
N LEU A 321 2.42 -15.54 -0.40
CA LEU A 321 2.99 -16.50 -1.36
C LEU A 321 4.50 -16.31 -1.48
N ILE A 322 4.98 -15.07 -1.53
CA ILE A 322 6.42 -14.76 -1.59
C ILE A 322 7.12 -15.26 -0.31
N LEU A 323 6.55 -15.00 0.87
CA LEU A 323 7.12 -15.49 2.13
C LEU A 323 7.10 -17.03 2.23
N GLN A 324 6.04 -17.69 1.75
CA GLN A 324 6.01 -19.15 1.64
C GLN A 324 7.13 -19.68 0.74
N ALA A 325 7.38 -19.02 -0.38
CA ALA A 325 8.46 -19.39 -1.28
C ALA A 325 9.84 -19.30 -0.58
N ILE A 326 10.08 -18.24 0.19
CA ILE A 326 11.30 -18.08 0.99
C ILE A 326 11.46 -19.21 2.01
N VAL A 327 10.37 -19.59 2.69
CA VAL A 327 10.38 -20.72 3.65
C VAL A 327 10.72 -22.03 2.95
N PHE A 328 10.08 -22.33 1.81
CA PHE A 328 10.34 -23.55 1.05
C PHE A 328 11.78 -23.61 0.52
N ASP A 329 12.29 -22.52 -0.04
CA ASP A 329 13.67 -22.44 -0.52
C ASP A 329 14.67 -22.64 0.62
N SER A 330 14.40 -22.06 1.79
CA SER A 330 15.21 -22.23 3.00
C SER A 330 15.24 -23.66 3.54
N GLN A 331 14.25 -24.49 3.18
CA GLN A 331 14.20 -25.93 3.50
C GLN A 331 14.80 -26.81 2.39
N GLY A 332 15.30 -26.24 1.29
CA GLY A 332 15.75 -26.97 0.11
C GLY A 332 14.60 -27.53 -0.74
N GLN A 333 13.36 -27.12 -0.48
CA GLN A 333 12.17 -27.54 -1.24
C GLN A 333 11.96 -26.63 -2.45
N HIS A 334 12.97 -26.56 -3.33
CA HIS A 334 13.05 -25.56 -4.40
C HIS A 334 11.86 -25.61 -5.37
N ALA A 335 11.38 -26.81 -5.73
CA ALA A 335 10.20 -26.94 -6.60
C ALA A 335 8.93 -26.29 -6.01
N LEU A 336 8.73 -26.41 -4.68
CA LEU A 336 7.60 -25.76 -3.99
C LEU A 336 7.80 -24.24 -3.90
N ALA A 337 9.04 -23.78 -3.75
CA ALA A 337 9.36 -22.36 -3.78
C ALA A 337 9.02 -21.72 -5.14
N LEU A 338 9.42 -22.36 -6.24
CA LEU A 338 9.10 -21.90 -7.59
C LEU A 338 7.60 -21.93 -7.87
N GLN A 339 6.88 -22.97 -7.41
CA GLN A 339 5.41 -23.00 -7.50
C GLN A 339 4.74 -21.84 -6.75
N ALA A 340 5.23 -21.49 -5.57
CA ALA A 340 4.69 -20.37 -4.79
C ALA A 340 4.93 -19.02 -5.50
N ILE A 341 6.14 -18.79 -6.05
CA ILE A 341 6.44 -17.58 -6.84
C ILE A 341 5.62 -17.54 -8.14
N ALA A 342 5.50 -18.65 -8.86
CA ALA A 342 4.70 -18.76 -10.08
C ALA A 342 3.21 -18.45 -9.85
N ARG A 343 2.69 -18.70 -8.64
CA ARG A 343 1.33 -18.27 -8.24
C ARG A 343 1.25 -16.78 -7.91
N ALA A 344 2.31 -16.18 -7.38
CA ALA A 344 2.34 -14.76 -7.01
C ALA A 344 2.48 -13.85 -8.24
N LEU A 345 3.25 -14.26 -9.25
CA LEU A 345 3.57 -13.39 -10.39
C LEU A 345 2.35 -12.90 -11.19
N PRO A 346 1.38 -13.75 -11.59
CA PRO A 346 0.22 -13.28 -12.35
C PRO A 346 -0.66 -12.30 -11.55
N LEU A 347 -0.72 -12.45 -10.23
CA LEU A 347 -1.44 -11.53 -9.35
C LEU A 347 -0.76 -10.15 -9.28
N GLY A 348 0.57 -10.12 -9.38
CA GLY A 348 1.36 -8.89 -9.42
C GLY A 348 1.41 -8.22 -10.79
N GLU A 349 1.39 -9.00 -11.88
CA GLU A 349 1.59 -8.54 -13.26
C GLU A 349 0.54 -7.52 -13.70
N VAL A 350 -0.74 -7.83 -13.47
CA VAL A 350 -1.86 -7.02 -13.96
C VAL A 350 -1.82 -5.59 -13.42
N GLU A 351 -1.42 -5.44 -12.15
CA GLU A 351 -1.45 -4.17 -11.42
C GLU A 351 -0.05 -3.55 -11.26
N GLY A 352 0.97 -4.23 -11.78
CA GLY A 352 2.35 -3.74 -11.83
C GLY A 352 3.05 -3.71 -10.48
N PHE A 353 2.74 -4.64 -9.56
CA PHE A 353 3.42 -4.73 -8.27
C PHE A 353 4.93 -4.93 -8.48
N ILE A 354 5.80 -4.19 -7.79
CA ILE A 354 7.26 -4.33 -7.93
C ILE A 354 7.91 -4.46 -6.57
N ARG A 355 7.70 -3.49 -5.68
CA ARG A 355 8.39 -3.47 -4.37
C ARG A 355 8.02 -4.64 -3.50
N ILE A 356 6.80 -5.16 -3.60
CA ILE A 356 6.39 -6.37 -2.86
C ILE A 356 7.29 -7.59 -3.13
N PHE A 357 7.93 -7.66 -4.30
CA PHE A 357 8.92 -8.69 -4.65
C PHE A 357 10.35 -8.21 -4.37
N VAL A 358 10.68 -6.99 -4.77
CA VAL A 358 12.05 -6.46 -4.73
C VAL A 358 12.54 -6.22 -3.30
N ASP A 359 11.65 -5.82 -2.39
CA ASP A 359 11.98 -5.56 -0.98
C ASP A 359 12.47 -6.82 -0.25
N GLU A 360 12.13 -8.01 -0.74
CA GLU A 360 12.58 -9.27 -0.14
C GLU A 360 14.04 -9.62 -0.47
N GLY A 361 14.63 -8.90 -1.44
CA GLY A 361 16.04 -9.00 -1.79
C GLY A 361 16.44 -10.31 -2.48
N GLU A 362 17.68 -10.73 -2.22
CA GLU A 362 18.38 -11.75 -3.02
C GLU A 362 17.66 -13.11 -3.07
N ALA A 363 16.99 -13.51 -1.99
CA ALA A 363 16.26 -14.78 -1.95
C ALA A 363 15.18 -14.84 -3.04
N VAL A 364 14.39 -13.77 -3.19
CA VAL A 364 13.35 -13.68 -4.22
C VAL A 364 13.96 -13.43 -5.59
N ARG A 365 15.02 -12.62 -5.70
CA ARG A 365 15.71 -12.39 -6.97
C ARG A 365 16.14 -13.71 -7.65
N ARG A 366 16.74 -14.64 -6.89
CA ARG A 366 17.15 -15.95 -7.41
C ARG A 366 15.97 -16.77 -7.89
N LEU A 367 14.90 -16.86 -7.09
CA LEU A 367 13.68 -17.57 -7.49
C LEU A 367 13.03 -16.98 -8.74
N LEU A 368 13.09 -15.67 -8.94
CA LEU A 368 12.61 -15.01 -10.17
C LEU A 368 13.46 -15.37 -11.39
N VAL A 369 14.80 -15.44 -11.25
CA VAL A 369 15.71 -15.90 -12.31
C VAL A 369 15.40 -17.35 -12.70
N ASP A 370 15.18 -18.20 -11.71
CA ASP A 370 14.87 -19.62 -11.93
C ASP A 370 13.51 -19.78 -12.61
N CYS A 371 12.48 -19.08 -12.13
CA CYS A 371 11.16 -19.03 -12.79
C CYS A 371 11.27 -18.57 -14.25
N ARG A 372 12.05 -17.52 -14.52
CA ARG A 372 12.27 -17.01 -15.89
C ARG A 372 12.91 -18.07 -16.78
N THR A 373 13.92 -18.79 -16.26
CA THR A 373 14.57 -19.89 -16.97
C THR A 373 13.60 -21.04 -17.27
N GLU A 374 12.79 -21.44 -16.28
CA GLU A 374 11.79 -22.51 -16.45
C GLU A 374 10.74 -22.15 -17.49
N ILE A 375 10.19 -20.93 -17.42
CA ILE A 375 9.24 -20.43 -18.41
C ILE A 375 9.92 -20.48 -19.78
N SER A 376 11.12 -19.92 -19.93
CA SER A 376 11.87 -19.91 -21.20
C SER A 376 12.06 -21.31 -21.81
N ARG A 377 12.33 -22.33 -20.99
CA ARG A 377 12.50 -23.73 -21.44
C ARG A 377 11.20 -24.39 -21.87
N ASN A 378 10.07 -23.99 -21.30
CA ASN A 378 8.78 -24.59 -21.64
C ASN A 378 8.23 -24.00 -22.95
N THR A 379 8.70 -24.49 -24.09
CA THR A 379 8.40 -23.95 -25.44
C THR A 379 7.04 -24.36 -26.01
N THR A 380 6.22 -25.08 -25.24
CA THR A 380 5.05 -25.79 -25.79
C THR A 380 3.81 -24.92 -26.00
N GLU A 381 3.73 -23.71 -25.44
CA GLU A 381 2.63 -22.76 -25.68
C GLU A 381 3.14 -21.31 -25.75
N ASP A 382 3.20 -20.76 -26.96
CA ASP A 382 3.42 -19.33 -27.21
C ASP A 382 2.12 -18.55 -26.95
N SER A 383 1.81 -18.34 -25.66
CA SER A 383 0.61 -17.61 -25.25
C SER A 383 0.91 -16.13 -24.95
N PRO A 384 -0.01 -15.20 -25.25
CA PRO A 384 0.14 -13.79 -24.86
C PRO A 384 0.36 -13.58 -23.35
N ALA A 385 -0.19 -14.46 -22.52
CA ALA A 385 -0.01 -14.42 -21.06
C ALA A 385 1.44 -14.73 -20.66
N ARG A 386 2.07 -15.72 -21.30
CA ARG A 386 3.49 -16.04 -21.11
C ARG A 386 4.37 -14.85 -21.49
N HIS A 387 4.10 -14.19 -22.61
CA HIS A 387 4.90 -13.04 -23.05
C HIS A 387 4.82 -11.87 -22.06
N ARG A 388 3.61 -11.53 -21.57
CA ARG A 388 3.44 -10.50 -20.54
C ARG A 388 4.19 -10.85 -19.26
N LEU A 389 4.09 -12.09 -18.81
CA LEU A 389 4.79 -12.57 -17.61
C LEU A 389 6.31 -12.49 -17.75
N MET A 390 6.86 -12.79 -18.94
CA MET A 390 8.30 -12.63 -19.21
C MET A 390 8.74 -11.16 -19.17
N ILE A 391 7.97 -10.25 -19.76
CA ILE A 391 8.24 -8.80 -19.67
C ILE A 391 8.22 -8.35 -18.21
N TYR A 392 7.20 -8.78 -17.46
CA TYR A 392 7.07 -8.43 -16.05
C TYR A 392 8.22 -8.97 -15.21
N LEU A 393 8.67 -10.21 -15.45
CA LEU A 393 9.88 -10.76 -14.82
C LEU A 393 11.14 -9.95 -15.13
N ASP A 394 11.32 -9.52 -16.37
CA ASP A 394 12.45 -8.65 -16.75
C ASP A 394 12.38 -7.30 -16.01
N VAL A 395 11.18 -6.72 -15.87
CA VAL A 395 10.95 -5.50 -15.08
C VAL A 395 11.32 -5.72 -13.61
N LEU A 396 10.84 -6.79 -12.98
CA LEU A 396 11.15 -7.12 -11.59
C LEU A 396 12.65 -7.30 -11.38
N LEU A 397 13.32 -8.08 -12.24
CA LEU A 397 14.75 -8.35 -12.15
C LEU A 397 15.58 -7.08 -12.32
N SER A 398 15.17 -6.17 -13.21
CA SER A 398 15.83 -4.87 -13.41
C SER A 398 15.69 -3.90 -12.24
N ALA A 399 14.71 -4.12 -11.35
CA ALA A 399 14.45 -3.26 -10.20
C ALA A 399 15.25 -3.64 -8.94
N PHE A 400 15.88 -4.83 -8.92
CA PHE A 400 16.83 -5.18 -7.87
C PHE A 400 18.10 -4.34 -8.01
N PRO A 401 18.71 -3.90 -6.90
CA PRO A 401 20.01 -3.23 -6.96
C PRO A 401 21.04 -4.17 -7.58
N GLU A 402 21.89 -3.66 -8.47
CA GLU A 402 23.02 -4.44 -8.99
C GLU A 402 23.89 -4.92 -7.81
N PRO A 403 24.32 -6.20 -7.81
CA PRO A 403 25.20 -6.70 -6.76
C PRO A 403 26.45 -5.82 -6.71
N ALA A 404 26.85 -5.41 -5.51
CA ALA A 404 28.06 -4.62 -5.31
C ALA A 404 29.25 -5.31 -6.01
N PRO A 405 30.15 -4.58 -6.70
CA PRO A 405 31.21 -5.15 -7.53
C PRO A 405 32.21 -6.11 -6.83
N GLU A 406 32.08 -6.36 -5.53
CA GLU A 406 33.00 -7.18 -4.76
C GLU A 406 32.78 -8.69 -4.92
N GLU A 407 31.56 -9.16 -5.27
CA GLU A 407 31.31 -10.61 -5.42
C GLU A 407 31.56 -11.17 -6.83
N ILE A 408 31.62 -10.32 -7.86
CA ILE A 408 31.85 -10.75 -9.26
C ILE A 408 33.35 -11.06 -9.53
N ARG A 409 34.26 -10.65 -8.63
CA ARG A 409 35.72 -10.76 -8.87
C ARG A 409 36.35 -12.12 -8.61
N LYS A 410 35.63 -13.13 -8.11
CA LYS A 410 36.24 -14.43 -7.76
C LYS A 410 36.06 -15.57 -8.76
N THR A 411 35.32 -15.40 -9.86
CA THR A 411 35.00 -16.60 -10.68
C THR A 411 34.90 -16.41 -12.18
N SER A 412 35.58 -15.46 -12.81
CA SER A 412 35.71 -15.46 -14.27
C SER A 412 36.95 -14.69 -14.75
N THR A 413 38.05 -15.40 -14.92
CA THR A 413 39.16 -14.98 -15.78
C THR A 413 39.14 -15.79 -17.08
N LYS A 414 39.27 -15.05 -18.20
CA LYS A 414 39.48 -15.46 -19.60
C LYS A 414 38.25 -16.07 -20.32
N ASN A 415 37.81 -15.61 -21.50
CA ASN A 415 38.48 -14.93 -22.61
C ASN A 415 37.62 -13.82 -23.21
N LEU A 416 38.30 -12.79 -23.73
CA LEU A 416 37.74 -11.74 -24.58
C LEU A 416 37.75 -12.23 -26.04
N ASP A 417 36.62 -12.14 -26.73
CA ASP A 417 36.56 -11.93 -28.17
C ASP A 417 35.78 -10.63 -28.42
N GLN A 418 36.35 -9.77 -29.26
CA GLN A 418 36.05 -8.35 -29.39
C GLN A 418 34.90 -8.00 -30.36
N ASP A 419 33.86 -8.83 -30.45
CA ASP A 419 32.69 -8.55 -31.32
C ASP A 419 31.33 -8.49 -30.60
N GLU A 420 31.28 -8.54 -29.26
CA GLU A 420 30.06 -8.34 -28.48
C GLU A 420 30.25 -7.23 -27.42
N LEU A 421 30.10 -5.96 -27.82
CA LEU A 421 30.14 -4.84 -26.88
C LEU A 421 29.07 -3.78 -27.16
N ILE A 422 27.87 -4.26 -27.42
CA ILE A 422 26.63 -3.48 -27.31
C ILE A 422 25.72 -4.26 -26.37
N GLU A 423 25.48 -3.70 -25.18
CA GLU A 423 24.45 -4.22 -24.27
C GLU A 423 23.14 -4.36 -25.04
N ALA A 424 22.61 -5.59 -25.14
CA ALA A 424 21.35 -5.84 -25.81
C ALA A 424 20.23 -4.97 -25.20
N LEU A 425 19.45 -4.33 -26.07
CA LEU A 425 18.26 -3.59 -25.64
C LEU A 425 17.24 -4.57 -25.04
N THR A 426 16.65 -4.19 -23.90
CA THR A 426 15.55 -4.94 -23.29
C THR A 426 14.31 -4.92 -24.19
N ALA A 427 13.36 -5.85 -23.98
CA ALA A 427 12.11 -5.88 -24.74
C ALA A 427 11.37 -4.52 -24.73
N ARG A 428 11.39 -3.82 -23.58
CA ARG A 428 10.77 -2.50 -23.46
C ARG A 428 11.55 -1.41 -24.18
N GLU A 429 12.88 -1.46 -24.17
CA GLU A 429 13.71 -0.54 -24.94
C GLU A 429 13.58 -0.78 -26.45
N LEU A 430 13.39 -2.03 -26.88
CA LEU A 430 13.09 -2.40 -28.27
C LEU A 430 11.71 -1.90 -28.71
N GLU A 431 10.71 -2.02 -27.86
CA GLU A 431 9.38 -1.46 -28.14
C GLU A 431 9.42 0.06 -28.23
N VAL A 432 10.11 0.72 -27.29
CA VAL A 432 10.31 2.16 -27.30
C VAL A 432 11.10 2.59 -28.55
N ILE A 433 12.17 1.91 -28.95
CA ILE A 433 12.97 2.30 -30.14
C ILE A 433 12.21 2.10 -31.45
N ARG A 434 11.29 1.11 -31.53
CA ARG A 434 10.36 0.93 -32.66
C ARG A 434 9.34 2.07 -32.74
N LEU A 435 8.72 2.45 -31.63
CA LEU A 435 7.81 3.60 -31.61
C LEU A 435 8.52 4.93 -31.90
N ILE A 436 9.81 5.04 -31.52
CA ILE A 436 10.66 6.17 -31.92
C ILE A 436 10.87 6.17 -33.45
N ALA A 437 11.07 5.00 -34.06
CA ALA A 437 11.24 4.83 -35.49
C ALA A 437 9.97 5.15 -36.29
N ASP A 438 8.80 4.86 -35.71
CA ASP A 438 7.47 5.23 -36.23
C ASP A 438 7.18 6.75 -36.12
N GLY A 439 8.08 7.53 -35.53
CA GLY A 439 8.00 8.99 -35.46
C GLY A 439 7.28 9.54 -34.22
N LEU A 440 6.88 8.70 -33.27
CA LEU A 440 6.12 9.15 -32.09
C LEU A 440 7.00 9.95 -31.12
N SER A 441 6.43 11.01 -30.55
CA SER A 441 7.03 11.79 -29.45
C SER A 441 7.02 11.02 -28.13
N ASN A 442 7.85 11.40 -27.16
CA ASN A 442 7.87 10.74 -25.85
C ASN A 442 6.51 10.81 -25.12
N LYS A 443 5.67 11.82 -25.44
CA LYS A 443 4.31 11.95 -24.92
C LYS A 443 3.38 10.91 -25.55
N GLU A 444 3.39 10.78 -26.87
CA GLU A 444 2.57 9.80 -27.59
C GLU A 444 3.01 8.36 -27.28
N ILE A 445 4.32 8.13 -27.12
CA ILE A 445 4.85 6.86 -26.64
C ILE A 445 4.35 6.58 -25.22
N ALA A 446 4.38 7.56 -24.32
CA ALA A 446 3.90 7.41 -22.96
C ALA A 446 2.40 7.07 -22.92
N GLU A 447 1.58 7.73 -23.74
CA GLU A 447 0.16 7.46 -23.89
C GLU A 447 -0.09 6.06 -24.48
N ARG A 448 0.63 5.68 -25.55
CA ARG A 448 0.47 4.40 -26.24
C ARG A 448 0.95 3.22 -25.39
N LEU A 449 2.00 3.43 -24.61
CA LEU A 449 2.59 2.43 -23.74
C LEU A 449 2.00 2.45 -22.31
N VAL A 450 1.07 3.38 -22.05
CA VAL A 450 0.39 3.60 -20.77
C VAL A 450 1.40 3.74 -19.61
N VAL A 451 2.41 4.59 -19.80
CA VAL A 451 3.43 4.91 -18.79
C VAL A 451 3.63 6.42 -18.68
N SER A 452 4.40 6.90 -17.69
CA SER A 452 4.71 8.33 -17.61
C SER A 452 5.70 8.77 -18.70
N ILE A 453 5.66 10.05 -19.09
CA ILE A 453 6.67 10.64 -19.99
C ILE A 453 8.08 10.51 -19.40
N GLY A 454 8.20 10.56 -18.07
CA GLY A 454 9.46 10.33 -17.35
C GLY A 454 10.01 8.91 -17.54
N THR A 455 9.12 7.92 -17.55
CA THR A 455 9.44 6.50 -17.82
C THR A 455 9.96 6.33 -19.25
N VAL A 456 9.29 6.94 -20.24
CA VAL A 456 9.79 6.94 -21.63
C VAL A 456 11.13 7.64 -21.75
N LYS A 457 11.34 8.77 -21.03
CA LYS A 457 12.64 9.44 -20.98
C LYS A 457 13.74 8.54 -20.42
N ALA A 458 13.47 7.84 -19.33
CA ALA A 458 14.42 6.87 -18.76
C ALA A 458 14.78 5.76 -19.76
N HIS A 459 13.78 5.16 -20.44
CA HIS A 459 14.03 4.19 -21.49
C HIS A 459 14.85 4.79 -22.65
N THR A 460 14.55 6.01 -23.10
CA THR A 460 15.33 6.68 -24.16
C THR A 460 16.77 6.94 -23.74
N THR A 461 17.02 7.36 -22.50
CA THR A 461 18.36 7.57 -21.97
C THR A 461 19.14 6.27 -21.89
N ASN A 462 18.50 5.17 -21.46
CA ASN A 462 19.13 3.87 -21.42
C ASN A 462 19.42 3.32 -22.81
N ILE A 463 18.50 3.48 -23.78
CA ILE A 463 18.74 3.16 -25.20
C ILE A 463 19.96 3.90 -25.72
N TYR A 464 20.07 5.21 -25.46
CA TYR A 464 21.18 6.03 -25.93
C TYR A 464 22.52 5.61 -25.29
N ARG A 465 22.50 5.27 -24.00
CA ARG A 465 23.66 4.73 -23.30
C ARG A 465 24.08 3.38 -23.88
N LYS A 466 23.14 2.44 -24.06
CA LYS A 466 23.40 1.08 -24.55
C LYS A 466 23.88 1.05 -25.99
N LEU A 467 23.34 1.93 -26.84
CA LEU A 467 23.79 2.10 -28.21
C LEU A 467 25.00 3.03 -28.35
N ASP A 468 25.53 3.59 -27.26
CA ASP A 468 26.64 4.56 -27.25
C ASP A 468 26.46 5.70 -28.27
N VAL A 469 25.35 6.44 -28.13
CA VAL A 469 24.99 7.56 -29.02
C VAL A 469 24.41 8.74 -28.23
N PRO A 470 24.67 9.98 -28.65
CA PRO A 470 24.23 11.16 -27.90
C PRO A 470 22.80 11.62 -28.20
N GLY A 471 21.97 10.83 -28.90
CA GLY A 471 20.57 11.22 -29.11
C GLY A 471 19.77 10.45 -30.15
N ARG A 472 18.50 10.82 -30.25
CA ARG A 472 17.41 10.14 -30.97
C ARG A 472 17.75 9.76 -32.42
N THR A 473 18.22 10.69 -33.22
CA THR A 473 18.52 10.45 -34.65
C THR A 473 19.67 9.47 -34.84
N LYS A 474 20.72 9.58 -34.00
CA LYS A 474 21.86 8.66 -34.04
C LYS A 474 21.49 7.27 -33.51
N ALA A 475 20.60 7.19 -32.53
CA ALA A 475 20.05 5.92 -32.05
C ALA A 475 19.28 5.18 -33.14
N LEU A 476 18.46 5.87 -33.95
CA LEU A 476 17.75 5.27 -35.08
C LEU A 476 18.70 4.79 -36.19
N ALA A 477 19.74 5.57 -36.52
CA ALA A 477 20.73 5.16 -37.50
C ALA A 477 21.49 3.89 -37.07
N LYS A 478 21.93 3.87 -35.81
CA LYS A 478 22.69 2.75 -35.24
C LYS A 478 21.83 1.51 -35.00
N ALA A 479 20.54 1.68 -34.67
CA ALA A 479 19.60 0.56 -34.58
C ALA A 479 19.32 -0.12 -35.94
N ARG A 480 19.34 0.62 -37.05
CA ARG A 480 19.24 0.05 -38.41
C ARG A 480 20.51 -0.65 -38.83
N GLU A 481 21.67 -0.11 -38.47
CA GLU A 481 22.98 -0.73 -38.71
C GLU A 481 23.10 -2.09 -38.01
N PHE A 482 22.52 -2.23 -36.82
CA PHE A 482 22.48 -3.49 -36.06
C PHE A 482 21.26 -4.37 -36.34
N HIS A 483 20.47 -4.08 -37.38
CA HIS A 483 19.29 -4.87 -37.77
C HIS A 483 18.24 -5.06 -36.64
N ILE A 484 18.16 -4.09 -35.72
CA ILE A 484 17.15 -4.02 -34.65
C ILE A 484 15.82 -3.46 -35.17
N LEU A 485 15.91 -2.58 -36.16
CA LEU A 485 14.85 -1.94 -36.95
C LEU A 485 15.09 -2.22 -38.43
#